data_AF-A0A7S4VJS5-F1
#
_entry.id   AF-A0A7S4VJS5-F1
#
_cell.length_a   1.000
_cell.length_b   1.000
_cell.length_c   1.000
_cell.angle_alpha   90.00
_cell.angle_beta   90.00
_cell.angle_gamma   90.00
#
_symmetry.space_group_name_H-M   'P 1'
#
loop_
_entity.id
_entity.type
_entity.pdbx_description
1 polymer ?
#
loop_
_entity_poly.entity_id
_entity_poly.type
_entity_poly.pdbx_seq_one_letter_code
_entity_poly.pdbx_strand_id
1 'polypeptide(L)'
;QFPKGKLYGRDNQLATLTDVYNNIGKPSVPSIVLVSGYSGAGKSTLVKHAKRSIKRKDLCFISGKFEHLQQVKPLSAIDAALTEYSNEIVQQGQQKITEVRNSIIDAINTDVGVLTETFPCLSKIIGKPTTTPTEVHFMAAQNRFKFIFQ
;
A
#
# COMPACT_ATOMS: atom_id res chain seq x y z
N GLN A 1 1.24 -1.53 36.17
CA GLN A 1 0.84 -1.82 34.78
C GLN A 1 1.07 -0.56 33.94
N PHE A 2 1.86 -0.63 32.87
CA PHE A 2 1.99 0.49 31.93
C PHE A 2 0.66 0.68 31.18
N PRO A 3 0.16 1.92 31.01
CA PRO A 3 -1.09 2.15 30.31
C PRO A 3 -0.99 1.68 28.86
N LYS A 4 -1.87 0.74 28.47
CA LYS A 4 -1.95 0.21 27.10
C LYS A 4 -2.20 1.38 26.13
N GLY A 5 -1.27 1.59 25.21
CA GLY A 5 -1.43 2.56 24.13
C GLY A 5 -0.90 3.97 24.41
N LYS A 6 -0.08 4.20 25.45
CA LYS A 6 0.77 5.40 25.50
C LYS A 6 2.14 5.11 24.87
N LEU A 7 2.61 6.04 24.04
CA LEU A 7 3.96 6.03 23.48
C LEU A 7 4.88 6.80 24.43
N TYR A 8 5.93 6.17 24.94
CA TYR A 8 6.89 6.78 25.86
C TYR A 8 8.29 6.79 25.26
N GLY A 9 9.00 7.92 25.37
CA GLY A 9 10.42 8.04 24.98
C GLY A 9 10.68 7.85 23.49
N ARG A 10 9.68 8.11 22.64
CA ARG A 10 9.76 7.95 21.18
C ARG A 10 9.46 9.23 20.42
N ASP A 11 9.59 10.37 21.10
CA ASP A 11 9.20 11.67 20.55
C ASP A 11 9.98 12.02 19.28
N ASN A 12 11.28 11.73 19.25
CA ASN A 12 12.12 11.94 18.07
C ASN A 12 11.66 11.08 16.88
N GLN A 13 11.40 9.78 17.08
CA GLN A 13 10.94 8.92 15.98
C GLN A 13 9.53 9.29 15.52
N LEU A 14 8.67 9.74 16.44
CA LEU A 14 7.34 10.23 16.11
C LEU A 14 7.42 11.52 15.28
N ALA A 15 8.32 12.44 15.62
CA ALA A 15 8.58 13.65 14.86
C ALA A 15 9.06 13.32 13.45
N THR A 16 10.07 12.45 13.30
CA THR A 16 10.55 12.02 11.98
C THR A 16 9.45 11.43 11.10
N LEU A 17 8.61 10.54 11.65
CA LEU A 17 7.49 9.97 10.90
C LEU A 17 6.44 11.01 10.52
N THR A 18 6.20 11.98 11.41
CA THR A 18 5.26 13.08 11.19
C THR A 18 5.78 14.04 10.13
N ASP A 19 7.09 14.32 10.11
CA ASP A 19 7.74 15.20 9.13
C ASP A 19 7.73 14.59 7.72
N VAL A 20 8.07 13.31 7.60
CA VAL A 20 7.95 12.60 6.30
C VAL A 20 6.51 12.67 5.81
N TYR A 21 5.56 12.43 6.70
CA TYR A 21 4.14 12.48 6.35
C TYR A 21 3.68 13.89 5.91
N ASN A 22 4.08 14.94 6.63
CA ASN A 22 3.72 16.32 6.31
C ASN A 22 4.24 16.78 4.94
N ASN A 23 5.20 16.06 4.37
CA ASN A 23 5.72 16.32 3.04
C ASN A 23 5.02 15.52 1.93
N ILE A 24 4.15 14.57 2.27
CA ILE A 24 3.35 13.83 1.28
C ILE A 24 2.37 14.77 0.55
N GLY A 25 2.31 14.66 -0.78
CA GLY A 25 1.44 15.46 -1.64
C GLY A 25 2.01 16.82 -2.05
N LYS A 26 3.23 17.17 -1.60
CA LYS A 26 4.05 18.21 -2.26
C LYS A 26 4.68 17.61 -3.53
N PRO A 27 5.18 18.40 -4.49
CA PRO A 27 5.94 17.91 -5.65
C PRO A 27 7.31 17.31 -5.27
N SER A 28 7.29 16.33 -4.37
CA SER A 28 8.44 15.63 -3.80
C SER A 28 8.42 14.16 -4.21
N VAL A 29 9.61 13.58 -4.31
CA VAL A 29 9.88 12.18 -4.63
C VAL A 29 9.16 11.25 -3.63
N PRO A 30 8.65 10.07 -4.07
CA PRO A 30 8.14 9.04 -3.16
C PRO A 30 9.09 8.79 -2.00
N SER A 31 8.58 8.74 -0.77
CA SER A 31 9.38 8.57 0.44
C SER A 31 9.20 7.16 1.01
N ILE A 32 10.30 6.54 1.43
CA ILE A 32 10.31 5.25 2.11
C ILE A 32 10.90 5.43 3.51
N VAL A 33 10.23 4.90 4.52
CA VAL A 33 10.71 4.92 5.91
C VAL A 33 10.79 3.49 6.44
N LEU A 34 11.98 3.09 6.90
CA LEU A 34 12.22 1.80 7.54
C LEU A 34 12.25 1.96 9.06
N VAL A 35 11.32 1.30 9.76
CA VAL A 35 11.30 1.25 11.22
C VAL A 35 11.82 -0.11 11.69
N SER A 36 13.08 -0.16 12.11
CA SER A 36 13.76 -1.37 12.57
C SER A 36 13.89 -1.44 14.09
N GLY A 37 14.23 -2.63 14.62
CA GLY A 37 14.45 -2.88 16.06
C GLY A 37 13.90 -4.23 16.54
N TYR A 38 14.20 -4.60 17.78
CA TYR A 38 13.83 -5.90 18.37
C TYR A 38 12.32 -6.20 18.37
N SER A 39 11.97 -7.48 18.39
CA SER A 39 10.57 -7.89 18.60
C SER A 39 10.06 -7.34 19.93
N GLY A 40 8.80 -6.91 19.98
CA GLY A 40 8.23 -6.27 21.18
C GLY A 40 8.67 -4.83 21.45
N ALA A 41 9.62 -4.25 20.70
CA ALA A 41 10.13 -2.87 20.93
C ALA A 41 9.12 -1.74 20.65
N GLY A 42 7.85 -2.06 20.36
CA GLY A 42 6.79 -1.06 20.13
C GLY A 42 6.77 -0.43 18.73
N LYS A 43 7.45 -1.02 17.73
CA LYS A 43 7.51 -0.49 16.34
C LYS A 43 6.13 -0.25 15.73
N SER A 44 5.22 -1.23 15.82
CA SER A 44 3.85 -1.08 15.33
C SER A 44 3.06 -0.05 16.14
N THR A 45 3.34 0.10 17.42
CA THR A 45 2.72 1.13 18.28
C THR A 45 3.15 2.53 17.89
N LEU A 46 4.42 2.71 17.52
CA LEU A 46 4.95 3.98 17.01
C LEU A 46 4.24 4.40 15.71
N VAL A 47 4.17 3.50 14.72
CA VAL A 47 3.50 3.79 13.43
C VAL A 47 2.01 4.10 13.64
N LYS A 48 1.32 3.35 14.50
CA LYS A 48 -0.09 3.61 14.84
C LYS A 48 -0.28 4.97 15.54
N HIS A 49 0.67 5.39 16.38
CA HIS A 49 0.62 6.71 17.00
C HIS A 49 0.85 7.83 15.99
N ALA A 50 1.84 7.68 15.11
CA ALA A 50 2.08 8.62 14.02
C ALA A 50 0.81 8.78 13.16
N LYS A 51 0.15 7.66 12.79
CA LYS A 51 -1.15 7.69 12.09
C LYS A 51 -2.21 8.53 12.82
N ARG A 52 -2.24 8.53 14.15
CA ARG A 52 -3.23 9.29 14.94
C ARG A 52 -2.88 10.76 15.13
N SER A 53 -1.60 11.13 15.16
CA SER A 53 -1.16 12.52 15.29
C SER A 53 -1.39 13.33 14.01
N ILE A 54 -1.57 12.62 12.90
CA ILE A 54 -1.90 13.15 11.59
C ILE A 54 -3.34 13.69 11.55
N LYS A 55 -3.49 14.97 11.17
CA LYS A 55 -4.79 15.66 11.08
C LYS A 55 -5.33 15.80 9.64
N ARG A 56 -4.61 15.28 8.64
CA ARG A 56 -4.97 15.38 7.22
C ARG A 56 -5.97 14.29 6.85
N LYS A 57 -7.17 14.69 6.42
CA LYS A 57 -8.26 13.78 6.01
C LYS A 57 -8.19 13.41 4.53
N ASP A 58 -7.32 14.06 3.77
CA ASP A 58 -7.16 13.90 2.32
C ASP A 58 -6.14 12.83 1.93
N LEU A 59 -5.58 12.12 2.92
CA LEU A 59 -4.56 11.10 2.71
C LEU A 59 -5.11 9.72 3.05
N CYS A 60 -4.98 8.81 2.09
CA CYS A 60 -5.29 7.40 2.28
C CYS A 60 -4.13 6.70 3.00
N PHE A 61 -4.46 5.89 4.00
CA PHE A 61 -3.48 5.07 4.72
C PHE A 61 -3.88 3.61 4.62
N ILE A 62 -3.00 2.81 4.03
CA ILE A 62 -3.16 1.37 3.92
C ILE A 62 -2.03 0.64 4.63
N SER A 63 -2.32 -0.55 5.14
CA SER A 63 -1.33 -1.31 5.89
C SER A 63 -1.28 -2.80 5.53
N GLY A 64 -0.05 -3.30 5.45
CA GLY A 64 0.25 -4.71 5.23
C GLY A 64 1.13 -5.23 6.35
N LYS A 65 0.80 -6.41 6.90
CA LYS A 65 1.66 -7.09 7.86
C LYS A 65 2.35 -8.26 7.18
N PHE A 66 3.68 -8.26 7.17
CA PHE A 66 4.46 -9.42 6.77
C PHE A 66 4.58 -10.38 7.96
N GLU A 67 4.00 -11.57 7.84
CA GLU A 67 4.13 -12.62 8.85
C GLU A 67 5.09 -13.70 8.36
N HIS A 68 6.27 -13.75 8.97
CA HIS A 68 7.34 -14.69 8.61
C HIS A 68 6.92 -16.17 8.67
N LEU A 69 5.86 -16.50 9.43
CA LEU A 69 5.35 -17.87 9.58
C LEU A 69 4.28 -18.25 8.54
N GLN A 70 3.71 -17.28 7.81
CA GLN A 70 2.70 -17.53 6.77
C GLN A 70 3.32 -17.48 5.36
N GLN A 71 4.41 -18.23 5.14
CA GLN A 71 5.25 -18.21 3.93
C GLN A 71 4.60 -18.76 2.65
N VAL A 72 3.28 -18.67 2.49
CA VAL A 72 2.60 -19.31 1.34
C VAL A 72 2.48 -18.36 0.14
N LYS A 73 2.51 -17.02 0.33
CA LYS A 73 2.33 -16.06 -0.78
C LYS A 73 3.33 -14.88 -0.72
N PRO A 74 4.21 -14.71 -1.72
CA PRO A 74 5.00 -13.49 -1.90
C PRO A 74 4.09 -12.25 -1.94
N LEU A 75 4.56 -11.13 -1.39
CA LEU A 75 3.83 -9.84 -1.40
C LEU A 75 2.47 -9.87 -0.68
N SER A 76 2.20 -10.86 0.19
CA SER A 76 0.94 -10.95 0.96
C SER A 76 0.61 -9.69 1.76
N ALA A 77 1.62 -9.03 2.31
CA ALA A 77 1.46 -7.74 3.00
C ALA A 77 0.96 -6.65 2.04
N ILE A 78 1.47 -6.62 0.81
CA ILE A 78 1.05 -5.65 -0.21
C ILE A 78 -0.38 -5.96 -0.67
N ASP A 79 -0.70 -7.23 -0.90
CA ASP A 79 -2.05 -7.67 -1.28
C ASP A 79 -3.10 -7.28 -0.22
N ALA A 80 -2.76 -7.43 1.07
CA ALA A 80 -3.61 -6.98 2.17
C ALA A 80 -3.82 -5.45 2.16
N ALA A 81 -2.74 -4.68 1.97
CA ALA A 81 -2.80 -3.23 1.90
C ALA A 81 -3.62 -2.73 0.69
N LEU A 82 -3.42 -3.33 -0.50
CA LEU A 82 -4.17 -3.01 -1.70
C LEU A 82 -5.64 -3.44 -1.62
N THR A 83 -5.95 -4.48 -0.84
CA THR A 83 -7.33 -4.87 -0.53
C THR A 83 -8.03 -3.81 0.31
N GLU A 84 -7.37 -3.29 1.35
CA GLU A 84 -7.86 -2.16 2.15
C GLU A 84 -8.11 -0.94 1.25
N TYR A 85 -7.13 -0.59 0.41
CA TYR A 85 -7.23 0.50 -0.56
C TYR A 85 -8.44 0.33 -1.49
N SER A 86 -8.56 -0.85 -2.10
CA SER A 86 -9.61 -1.12 -3.09
C SER A 86 -11.00 -1.00 -2.48
N ASN A 87 -11.18 -1.45 -1.25
CA ASN A 87 -12.45 -1.32 -0.53
C ASN A 87 -12.76 0.15 -0.20
N GLU A 88 -11.77 0.93 0.23
CA GLU A 88 -11.94 2.36 0.52
C GLU A 88 -12.36 3.15 -0.73
N ILE A 89 -11.70 2.92 -1.87
CA ILE A 89 -12.06 3.58 -3.14
C ILE A 89 -13.47 3.20 -3.59
N VAL A 90 -13.87 1.94 -3.46
CA VAL A 90 -15.23 1.51 -3.82
C VAL A 90 -16.28 2.19 -2.95
N GLN A 91 -16.01 2.39 -1.66
CA GLN A 91 -16.91 3.09 -0.74
C GLN A 91 -17.05 4.58 -1.08
N GLN A 92 -16.04 5.20 -1.69
CA GLN A 92 -16.10 6.59 -2.16
C GLN A 92 -16.93 6.79 -3.43
N GLY A 93 -17.39 5.70 -4.06
CA GLY A 93 -18.36 5.73 -5.15
C GLY A 93 -17.76 5.83 -6.57
N GLN A 94 -18.65 5.83 -7.56
CA GLN A 94 -18.28 5.60 -8.96
C GLN A 94 -17.34 6.67 -9.55
N GLN A 95 -17.48 7.93 -9.13
CA GLN A 95 -16.60 9.00 -9.58
C GLN A 95 -15.15 8.69 -9.15
N LYS A 96 -14.94 8.33 -7.88
CA LYS A 96 -13.61 8.03 -7.37
C LYS A 96 -13.00 6.80 -8.01
N ILE A 97 -13.82 5.76 -8.21
CA ILE A 97 -13.41 4.57 -8.94
C ILE A 97 -12.87 4.93 -10.33
N THR A 98 -13.57 5.79 -11.08
CA THR A 98 -13.15 6.21 -12.42
C THR A 98 -11.87 7.06 -12.40
N GLU A 99 -11.77 8.01 -11.47
CA GLU A 99 -10.54 8.82 -11.27
C GLU A 99 -9.32 7.92 -11.04
N VAL A 100 -9.42 6.99 -10.09
CA VAL A 100 -8.31 6.10 -9.73
C VAL A 100 -8.01 5.11 -10.86
N ARG A 101 -9.05 4.56 -11.52
CA ARG A 101 -8.87 3.68 -12.68
C ARG A 101 -8.04 4.38 -13.76
N ASN A 102 -8.41 5.59 -14.14
CA ASN A 102 -7.72 6.34 -15.19
C ASN A 102 -6.27 6.62 -14.78
N SER A 103 -6.04 7.05 -13.54
CA SER A 103 -4.68 7.27 -13.03
C SER A 103 -3.80 6.01 -13.04
N ILE A 104 -4.37 4.83 -12.73
CA ILE A 104 -3.65 3.56 -12.79
C ILE A 104 -3.32 3.19 -14.24
N ILE A 105 -4.30 3.33 -15.15
CA ILE A 105 -4.11 3.04 -16.57
C ILE A 105 -3.07 3.98 -17.19
N ASP A 106 -3.10 5.27 -16.87
CA ASP A 106 -2.15 6.24 -17.40
C ASP A 106 -0.72 5.97 -16.91
N ALA A 107 -0.56 5.50 -15.67
CA ALA A 107 0.74 5.20 -15.10
C ALA A 107 1.36 3.87 -15.59
N ILE A 108 0.53 2.89 -15.96
CA ILE A 108 0.96 1.49 -16.20
C ILE A 108 0.73 1.06 -17.65
N ASN A 109 -0.10 1.80 -18.39
CA ASN A 109 -0.40 1.62 -19.80
C ASN A 109 -0.90 0.20 -20.11
N THR A 110 -0.22 -0.56 -20.97
CA THR A 110 -0.80 -1.74 -21.63
C THR A 110 -0.83 -3.01 -20.75
N ASP A 111 -0.13 -3.02 -19.61
CA ASP A 111 0.08 -4.22 -18.78
C ASP A 111 -0.79 -4.26 -17.52
N VAL A 112 -1.91 -3.55 -17.50
CA VAL A 112 -2.83 -3.48 -16.35
C VAL A 112 -3.40 -4.85 -15.96
N GLY A 113 -3.49 -5.80 -16.91
CA GLY A 113 -3.91 -7.18 -16.64
C GLY A 113 -3.01 -7.90 -15.62
N VAL A 114 -1.70 -7.67 -15.71
CA VAL A 114 -0.68 -8.24 -14.83
C VAL A 114 -0.91 -7.85 -13.37
N LEU A 115 -1.34 -6.61 -13.14
CA LEU A 115 -1.67 -6.14 -11.81
C LEU A 115 -2.89 -6.85 -11.24
N THR A 116 -3.94 -7.05 -12.04
CA THR A 116 -5.16 -7.72 -11.56
C THR A 116 -4.96 -9.23 -11.36
N GLU A 117 -3.99 -9.83 -12.05
CA GLU A 117 -3.56 -11.21 -11.79
C GLU A 117 -2.75 -11.32 -10.50
N THR A 118 -1.81 -10.38 -10.30
CA THR A 118 -0.94 -10.37 -9.12
C THR A 118 -1.70 -9.97 -7.85
N PHE A 119 -2.57 -8.97 -7.98
CA PHE A 119 -3.39 -8.39 -6.92
C PHE A 119 -4.88 -8.37 -7.34
N PRO A 120 -5.59 -9.50 -7.18
CA PRO A 120 -6.99 -9.64 -7.59
C PRO A 120 -7.94 -8.58 -7.01
N CYS A 121 -7.60 -8.00 -5.86
CA CYS A 121 -8.36 -6.93 -5.24
C CYS A 121 -8.54 -5.70 -6.15
N LEU A 122 -7.56 -5.40 -7.01
CA LEU A 122 -7.59 -4.25 -7.91
C LEU A 122 -8.63 -4.35 -9.02
N SER A 123 -9.15 -5.56 -9.30
CA SER A 123 -10.23 -5.76 -10.27
C SER A 123 -11.51 -5.00 -9.91
N LYS A 124 -11.71 -4.66 -8.62
CA LYS A 124 -12.83 -3.82 -8.15
C LYS A 124 -12.75 -2.38 -8.66
N ILE A 125 -11.55 -1.88 -8.90
CA ILE A 125 -11.31 -0.53 -9.42
C ILE A 125 -11.15 -0.60 -10.94
N ILE A 126 -10.22 -1.43 -11.40
CA ILE A 126 -9.77 -1.46 -12.79
C ILE A 126 -10.81 -2.13 -13.71
N GLY A 127 -11.56 -3.10 -13.19
CA GLY A 127 -12.33 -4.05 -13.98
C GLY A 127 -11.53 -5.33 -14.26
N LYS A 128 -12.20 -6.35 -14.80
CA LYS A 128 -11.52 -7.56 -15.28
C LYS A 128 -10.88 -7.25 -16.64
N PRO A 129 -9.67 -7.77 -16.93
CA PRO A 129 -9.09 -7.67 -18.26
C PRO A 129 -10.08 -8.23 -19.29
N THR A 130 -10.34 -7.47 -20.35
CA THR A 130 -11.25 -7.87 -21.43
C THR A 130 -10.71 -9.01 -22.29
N THR A 131 -9.40 -9.29 -22.18
CA THR A 131 -8.71 -10.37 -22.87
C THR A 131 -8.34 -11.46 -21.87
N THR A 132 -8.79 -12.69 -22.12
CA THR A 132 -8.30 -13.88 -21.40
C THR A 132 -6.79 -13.98 -21.62
N PRO A 133 -5.95 -13.90 -20.58
CA PRO A 133 -4.50 -13.97 -20.73
C PRO A 133 -4.13 -15.35 -21.26
N THR A 134 -3.40 -15.39 -22.38
CA THR A 134 -2.72 -16.62 -22.80
C THR A 134 -1.56 -16.91 -21.84
N GLU A 135 -1.16 -18.17 -21.70
CA GLU A 135 -0.04 -18.58 -20.83
C GLU A 135 1.26 -17.82 -21.14
N VAL A 136 1.46 -17.46 -22.41
CA VAL A 136 2.55 -16.60 -22.89
C VAL A 136 2.46 -15.18 -22.32
N HIS A 137 1.26 -14.61 -22.23
CA HIS A 137 1.02 -13.31 -21.62
C HIS A 137 1.33 -13.32 -20.13
N PHE A 138 0.98 -14.41 -19.42
CA PHE A 138 1.25 -14.57 -17.99
C PHE A 138 2.76 -14.63 -17.66
N MET A 139 3.54 -15.37 -18.47
CA MET A 139 4.99 -15.41 -18.28
C MET A 139 5.66 -14.07 -18.62
N ALA A 140 5.21 -13.41 -19.69
CA ALA A 140 5.68 -12.07 -20.05
C ALA A 140 5.32 -11.04 -18.96
N ALA A 141 4.12 -11.15 -18.40
CA ALA A 141 3.60 -10.35 -17.29
C ALA A 141 4.45 -10.48 -16.02
N GLN A 142 4.78 -11.69 -15.59
CA GLN A 142 5.68 -11.90 -14.44
C GLN A 142 7.08 -11.34 -14.69
N ASN A 143 7.61 -11.52 -15.89
CA ASN A 143 8.93 -10.98 -16.25
C ASN A 143 8.93 -9.46 -16.30
N ARG A 144 7.86 -8.83 -16.82
CA ARG A 144 7.67 -7.37 -16.79
C ARG A 144 7.47 -6.84 -15.38
N PHE A 145 6.70 -7.53 -14.53
CA PHE A 145 6.55 -7.16 -13.13
C PHE A 145 7.92 -7.14 -12.43
N LYS A 146 8.75 -8.17 -12.63
CA LYS A 146 10.14 -8.15 -12.12
C LYS A 146 10.95 -6.97 -12.63
N PHE A 147 10.72 -6.53 -13.86
CA PHE A 147 11.42 -5.40 -14.47
C PHE A 147 10.91 -4.02 -13.99
N ILE A 148 9.61 -3.88 -13.71
CA ILE A 148 9.01 -2.63 -13.19
C ILE A 148 9.52 -2.30 -11.78
N PHE A 149 9.89 -3.32 -11.00
CA PHE A 149 10.39 -3.17 -9.63
C PHE A 149 11.93 -3.33 -9.51
N GLN A 150 12.66 -3.26 -10.63
CA GLN A 150 14.12 -3.12 -10.68
C GLN A 150 14.51 -1.66 -10.93
#